data_AF-A0A9P6M074-F1
#
_entry.id   AF-A0A9P6M074-F1
#
_cell.length_a   1.000
_cell.length_b   1.000
_cell.length_c   1.000
_cell.angle_alpha   90.00
_cell.angle_beta   90.00
_cell.angle_gamma   90.00
#
_symmetry.space_group_name_H-M   'P 1'
#
loop_
_entity.id
_entity.type
_entity.pdbx_description
1 polymer ?
#
loop_
_entity_poly.entity_id
_entity_poly.type
_entity_poly.pdbx_seq_one_letter_code
_entity_poly.pdbx_strand_id
1 'polypeptide(L)'
;MPYTLGAFEEFLQSQFCSENLAFWLVVHEYKLCALALQRTVQESKPGFNPFNLHLDSLEHMNAAQSTLFSALQHDMMVILEAFILPGSPYELNLSDTIRCQLLKMVAGGDYRAQVLQPSCESVIDLMKGSAYPLFLERVSSMDASIASFSTTSVANRDRPPWKIKALQQLKLVSKALTKNGF
;
A
#
# COMPACT_ATOMS: atom_id res chain seq x y z
N MET A 1 12.54 -18.77 -10.85
CA MET A 1 12.77 -18.58 -9.40
C MET A 1 11.41 -18.55 -8.72
N PRO A 2 11.05 -19.58 -7.93
CA PRO A 2 9.70 -19.71 -7.36
C PRO A 2 9.46 -18.81 -6.13
N TYR A 3 10.52 -18.28 -5.50
CA TYR A 3 10.45 -17.39 -4.34
C TYR A 3 10.42 -15.90 -4.73
N THR A 4 9.52 -15.51 -5.63
CA THR A 4 9.39 -14.11 -6.06
C THR A 4 8.10 -13.49 -5.51
N LEU A 5 8.09 -12.17 -5.34
CA LEU A 5 6.87 -11.43 -4.94
C LEU A 5 5.70 -11.71 -5.89
N GLY A 6 5.97 -11.86 -7.20
CA GLY A 6 4.94 -12.21 -8.18
C GLY A 6 4.33 -13.61 -7.98
N ALA A 7 5.13 -14.59 -7.55
CA ALA A 7 4.61 -15.93 -7.24
C ALA A 7 3.76 -15.91 -5.96
N PHE A 8 4.13 -15.10 -4.96
CA PHE A 8 3.34 -14.92 -3.75
C PHE A 8 2.02 -14.19 -4.04
N GLU A 9 2.05 -13.19 -4.90
CA GLU A 9 0.87 -12.45 -5.36
C GLU A 9 -0.14 -13.37 -6.09
N GLU A 10 0.32 -14.20 -7.03
CA GLU A 10 -0.52 -15.20 -7.71
C GLU A 10 -1.13 -16.20 -6.71
N PHE A 11 -0.37 -16.58 -5.68
CA PHE A 11 -0.87 -17.43 -4.62
C PHE A 11 -1.97 -16.75 -3.80
N LEU A 12 -1.76 -15.51 -3.35
CA LEU A 12 -2.75 -14.75 -2.59
C LEU A 12 -4.05 -14.54 -3.40
N GLN A 13 -3.95 -14.34 -4.72
CA GLN A 13 -5.13 -14.28 -5.59
C GLN A 13 -5.91 -15.60 -5.60
N SER A 14 -5.21 -16.74 -5.63
CA SER A 14 -5.86 -18.06 -5.55
C SER A 14 -6.51 -18.35 -4.20
N GLN A 15 -6.11 -17.62 -3.16
CA GLN A 15 -6.64 -17.73 -1.79
C GLN A 15 -7.60 -16.58 -1.43
N PHE A 16 -7.98 -15.73 -2.39
CA PHE A 16 -8.85 -14.57 -2.18
C PHE A 16 -8.39 -13.64 -1.05
N CYS A 17 -7.07 -13.46 -0.86
CA CYS A 17 -6.50 -12.63 0.21
C CYS A 17 -5.46 -11.61 -0.29
N SER A 18 -5.54 -11.26 -1.58
CA SER A 18 -4.64 -10.32 -2.26
C SER A 18 -4.76 -8.87 -1.80
N GLU A 19 -5.90 -8.50 -1.20
CA GLU A 19 -6.15 -7.17 -0.62
C GLU A 19 -5.13 -6.82 0.48
N ASN A 20 -4.67 -7.82 1.24
CA ASN A 20 -3.66 -7.65 2.28
C ASN A 20 -2.31 -7.16 1.72
N LEU A 21 -1.87 -7.77 0.61
CA LEU A 21 -0.65 -7.35 -0.07
C LEU A 21 -0.84 -6.02 -0.79
N ALA A 22 -2.00 -5.81 -1.43
CA ALA A 22 -2.31 -4.55 -2.10
C ALA A 22 -2.29 -3.38 -1.12
N PHE A 23 -2.93 -3.51 0.04
CA PHE A 23 -2.88 -2.52 1.10
C PHE A 23 -1.44 -2.23 1.53
N TRP A 24 -0.64 -3.26 1.81
CA TRP A 24 0.74 -3.08 2.25
C TRP A 24 1.58 -2.29 1.23
N LEU A 25 1.42 -2.57 -0.07
CA LEU A 25 2.12 -1.86 -1.14
C LEU A 25 1.72 -0.38 -1.21
N VAL A 26 0.41 -0.08 -1.12
CA VAL A 26 -0.09 1.29 -1.16
C VAL A 26 0.39 2.08 0.07
N VAL A 27 0.35 1.50 1.27
CA VAL A 27 0.87 2.16 2.48
C VAL A 27 2.38 2.38 2.41
N HIS A 28 3.12 1.46 1.79
CA HIS A 28 4.55 1.65 1.58
C HIS A 28 4.84 2.86 0.67
N GLU A 29 4.10 3.03 -0.43
CA GLU A 29 4.20 4.20 -1.30
C GLU A 29 3.81 5.49 -0.57
N TYR A 30 2.69 5.47 0.15
CA TYR A 30 2.25 6.58 0.99
C TYR A 30 3.33 7.04 1.97
N LYS A 31 4.00 6.08 2.64
CA LYS A 31 5.09 6.37 3.57
C LYS A 31 6.27 7.07 2.90
N LEU A 32 6.61 6.69 1.67
CA LEU A 32 7.68 7.36 0.92
C LEU A 32 7.31 8.81 0.59
N CYS A 33 6.07 9.06 0.16
CA CYS A 33 5.57 10.41 -0.10
C CYS A 33 5.57 11.27 1.17
N ALA A 34 5.06 10.73 2.30
CA ALA A 34 5.04 11.42 3.59
C ALA A 34 6.46 11.80 4.06
N LEU A 35 7.42 10.87 3.97
CA LEU A 35 8.82 11.12 4.34
C LEU A 35 9.49 12.14 3.42
N ALA A 36 9.20 12.10 2.12
CA ALA A 36 9.72 13.08 1.17
C ALA A 36 9.22 14.49 1.52
N LEU A 37 7.92 14.65 1.80
CA LEU A 37 7.35 15.93 2.23
C LEU A 37 7.95 16.40 3.58
N GLN A 38 8.10 15.49 4.55
CA GLN A 38 8.71 15.85 5.83
C GLN A 38 10.14 16.39 5.64
N ARG A 39 10.92 15.78 4.74
CA ARG A 39 12.28 16.21 4.44
C ARG A 39 12.31 17.60 3.78
N THR A 40 11.44 17.85 2.79
CA THR A 40 11.40 19.16 2.11
C THR A 40 11.03 20.29 3.08
N VAL A 41 10.19 20.01 4.09
CA VAL A 41 9.88 20.99 5.14
C VAL A 41 11.09 21.20 6.07
N GLN A 42 11.74 20.12 6.51
CA GLN A 42 12.92 20.21 7.39
C GLN A 42 14.08 20.99 6.76
N GLU A 43 14.34 20.80 5.46
CA GLU A 43 15.37 21.53 4.72
C GLU A 43 15.07 23.03 4.62
N SER A 44 13.79 23.41 4.57
CA SER A 44 13.40 24.82 4.44
C SER A 44 13.54 25.63 5.74
N LYS A 45 13.52 24.97 6.91
CA LYS A 45 13.68 25.62 8.24
C LYS A 45 14.43 24.69 9.21
N PRO A 46 15.77 24.57 9.07
CA PRO A 46 16.58 23.75 9.97
C PRO A 46 16.50 24.30 11.40
N GLY A 47 15.88 23.54 12.31
CA GLY A 47 15.71 23.90 13.73
C GLY A 47 14.26 24.11 14.18
N PHE A 48 13.29 24.22 13.26
CA PHE A 48 11.88 24.22 13.60
C PHE A 48 11.31 22.80 13.50
N ASN A 49 11.25 22.09 14.63
CA ASN A 49 10.78 20.70 14.71
C ASN A 49 9.35 20.53 15.31
N PRO A 50 8.31 21.28 14.88
CA PRO A 50 6.92 20.90 15.16
C PRO A 50 6.20 20.35 13.92
N PHE A 51 6.87 20.20 12.77
CA PHE A 51 6.21 19.69 11.56
C PHE A 51 5.89 18.20 11.71
N ASN A 52 4.62 17.92 11.97
CA ASN A 52 4.17 16.59 12.35
C ASN A 52 3.09 16.07 11.39
N LEU A 53 3.15 16.44 10.10
CA LEU A 53 2.13 16.12 9.06
C LEU A 53 0.70 16.19 9.62
N HIS A 54 0.47 17.18 10.49
CA HIS A 54 -0.78 17.42 11.19
C HIS A 54 -1.40 18.68 10.62
N LEU A 55 -2.72 18.79 10.65
CA LEU A 55 -3.43 19.95 10.12
C LEU A 55 -2.94 21.28 10.71
N ASP A 56 -2.59 21.30 12.00
CA ASP A 56 -2.03 22.46 12.70
C ASP A 56 -0.67 22.93 12.15
N SER A 57 0.02 22.07 11.38
CA SER A 57 1.31 22.41 10.77
C SER A 57 1.17 23.21 9.46
N LEU A 58 -0.05 23.39 8.92
CA LEU A 58 -0.32 24.08 7.65
C LEU A 58 0.22 25.51 7.61
N GLU A 59 0.16 26.24 8.73
CA GLU A 59 0.61 27.64 8.80
C GLU A 59 2.10 27.82 8.48
N HIS A 60 2.87 26.73 8.56
CA HIS A 60 4.32 26.75 8.38
C HIS A 60 4.75 26.30 6.98
N MET A 61 3.81 25.87 6.14
CA MET A 61 4.06 25.39 4.79
C MET A 61 4.07 26.52 3.76
N ASN A 62 5.00 26.45 2.81
CA ASN A 62 4.91 27.25 1.59
C ASN A 62 3.86 26.65 0.63
N ALA A 63 3.53 27.38 -0.44
CA ALA A 63 2.49 26.95 -1.39
C ALA A 63 2.74 25.55 -1.99
N ALA A 64 3.99 25.22 -2.34
CA ALA A 64 4.33 23.91 -2.90
C ALA A 64 4.17 22.79 -1.86
N GLN A 65 4.60 23.01 -0.62
CA GLN A 65 4.44 22.08 0.49
C GLN A 65 2.96 21.85 0.83
N SER A 66 2.14 22.90 0.82
CA SER A 66 0.69 22.79 1.05
C SER A 66 0.00 21.97 -0.03
N THR A 67 0.39 22.12 -1.30
CA THR A 67 -0.12 21.29 -2.40
C THR A 67 0.25 19.82 -2.22
N LEU A 68 1.51 19.52 -1.87
CA LEU A 68 1.97 18.15 -1.59
C LEU A 68 1.25 17.55 -0.38
N PHE A 69 1.02 18.36 0.67
CA PHE A 69 0.26 17.91 1.83
C PHE A 69 -1.19 17.60 1.48
N SER A 70 -1.82 18.44 0.65
CA SER A 70 -3.19 18.20 0.18
C SER A 70 -3.30 16.91 -0.64
N ALA A 71 -2.30 16.62 -1.47
CA ALA A 71 -2.20 15.34 -2.18
C ALA A 71 -2.05 14.17 -1.20
N LEU A 72 -1.20 14.30 -0.17
CA LEU A 72 -1.04 13.29 0.86
C LEU A 72 -2.34 13.04 1.65
N GLN A 73 -3.12 14.08 1.94
CA GLN A 73 -4.42 13.93 2.59
C GLN A 73 -5.39 13.15 1.69
N HIS A 74 -5.40 13.46 0.40
CA HIS A 74 -6.20 12.73 -0.58
C HIS A 74 -5.81 11.24 -0.64
N ASP A 75 -4.51 10.94 -0.72
CA ASP A 75 -4.02 9.57 -0.76
C ASP A 75 -4.41 8.77 0.51
N MET A 76 -4.38 9.40 1.69
CA MET A 76 -4.87 8.78 2.93
C MET A 76 -6.36 8.44 2.82
N MET A 77 -7.20 9.35 2.32
CA MET A 77 -8.63 9.09 2.16
C MET A 77 -8.89 7.93 1.19
N VAL A 78 -8.15 7.87 0.08
CA VAL A 78 -8.22 6.76 -0.88
C VAL A 78 -7.89 5.42 -0.20
N ILE A 79 -6.85 5.39 0.65
CA ILE A 79 -6.51 4.19 1.43
C ILE A 79 -7.66 3.80 2.36
N LEU A 80 -8.23 4.76 3.08
CA LEU A 80 -9.33 4.49 4.02
C LEU A 80 -10.56 3.94 3.30
N GLU A 81 -10.98 4.56 2.20
CA GLU A 81 -12.14 4.16 1.41
C GLU A 81 -11.97 2.81 0.71
N ALA A 82 -10.75 2.48 0.28
CA ALA A 82 -10.48 1.23 -0.43
C ALA A 82 -10.35 0.03 0.52
N PHE A 83 -9.80 0.22 1.72
CA PHE A 83 -9.33 -0.88 2.57
C PHE A 83 -9.83 -0.88 4.03
N ILE A 84 -10.25 0.26 4.58
CA ILE A 84 -10.45 0.40 6.04
C ILE A 84 -11.91 0.56 6.43
N LEU A 85 -12.68 1.33 5.66
CA LEU A 85 -14.07 1.65 6.00
C LEU A 85 -14.97 0.40 5.88
N PRO A 86 -16.04 0.31 6.70
CA PRO A 86 -17.02 -0.75 6.56
C PRO A 86 -17.65 -0.74 5.17
N GLY A 87 -17.67 -1.88 4.50
CA GLY A 87 -18.19 -2.02 3.14
C GLY A 87 -17.21 -1.58 2.04
N SER A 88 -15.95 -1.30 2.39
CA SER A 88 -14.89 -1.05 1.42
C SER A 88 -14.75 -2.23 0.44
N PRO A 89 -14.44 -1.98 -0.85
CA PRO A 89 -14.34 -3.03 -1.87
C PRO A 89 -13.23 -4.05 -1.59
N TYR A 90 -12.20 -3.62 -0.84
CA TYR A 90 -11.07 -4.44 -0.40
C TYR A 90 -10.92 -4.37 1.12
N GLU A 91 -12.05 -4.32 1.84
CA GLU A 91 -12.10 -4.19 3.29
C GLU A 91 -11.19 -5.23 3.97
N LEU A 92 -10.29 -4.74 4.82
CA LEU A 92 -9.35 -5.56 5.56
C LEU A 92 -9.99 -6.14 6.82
N ASN A 93 -9.55 -7.35 7.16
CA ASN A 93 -9.87 -7.99 8.42
C ASN A 93 -9.02 -7.40 9.57
N LEU A 94 -9.37 -6.18 9.99
CA LEU A 94 -8.78 -5.49 11.13
C LEU A 94 -9.68 -5.60 12.35
N SER A 95 -9.06 -5.66 13.54
CA SER A 95 -9.81 -5.53 14.80
C SER A 95 -10.45 -4.14 14.90
N ASP A 96 -11.62 -4.07 15.54
CA ASP A 96 -12.33 -2.80 15.75
C ASP A 96 -11.47 -1.77 16.49
N THR A 97 -10.62 -2.22 17.41
CA THR A 97 -9.71 -1.33 18.14
C THR A 97 -8.74 -0.62 17.20
N ILE A 98 -8.08 -1.36 16.30
CA ILE A 98 -7.14 -0.80 15.32
C ILE A 98 -7.87 0.12 14.35
N ARG A 99 -9.01 -0.34 13.78
CA ARG A 99 -9.81 0.45 12.84
C ARG A 99 -10.27 1.76 13.46
N CYS A 100 -10.88 1.72 14.65
CA CYS A 100 -11.36 2.92 15.33
C CYS A 100 -10.22 3.87 15.70
N GLN A 101 -9.07 3.37 16.13
CA GLN A 101 -7.93 4.22 16.47
C GLN A 101 -7.39 4.94 15.24
N LEU A 102 -7.20 4.23 14.12
CA LEU A 102 -6.77 4.83 12.86
C LEU A 102 -7.73 5.94 12.41
N LEU A 103 -9.03 5.64 12.37
CA LEU A 103 -10.05 6.61 11.94
C LEU A 103 -10.09 7.84 12.85
N LYS A 104 -9.93 7.67 14.17
CA LYS A 104 -9.86 8.79 15.11
C LYS A 104 -8.63 9.68 14.89
N MET A 105 -7.46 9.09 14.64
CA MET A 105 -6.23 9.86 14.38
C MET A 105 -6.35 10.68 13.09
N VAL A 106 -6.82 10.07 11.99
CA VAL A 106 -6.98 10.76 10.71
C VAL A 106 -8.07 11.82 10.79
N ALA A 107 -9.20 11.54 11.45
CA ALA A 107 -10.25 12.54 11.69
C ALA A 107 -9.77 13.71 12.57
N GLY A 108 -8.79 13.46 13.44
CA GLY A 108 -8.09 14.49 14.22
C GLY A 108 -7.11 15.32 13.40
N GLY A 109 -6.86 14.97 12.13
CA GLY A 109 -5.95 15.69 11.24
C GLY A 109 -4.53 15.14 11.21
N ASP A 110 -4.28 13.92 11.72
CA ASP A 110 -2.98 13.27 11.69
C ASP A 110 -2.78 12.44 10.41
N TYR A 111 -1.91 12.91 9.52
CA TYR A 111 -1.58 12.28 8.24
C TYR A 111 -0.15 11.73 8.22
N ARG A 112 0.40 11.40 9.38
CA ARG A 112 1.72 10.76 9.46
C ARG A 112 1.64 9.32 8.99
N ALA A 113 2.67 8.84 8.30
CA ALA A 113 2.75 7.44 7.89
C ALA A 113 2.64 6.45 9.08
N GLN A 114 3.05 6.86 10.28
CA GLN A 114 2.97 6.08 11.51
C GLN A 114 1.53 5.74 11.91
N VAL A 115 0.53 6.53 11.53
CA VAL A 115 -0.88 6.25 11.89
C VAL A 115 -1.37 4.94 11.29
N LEU A 116 -0.81 4.54 10.14
CA LEU A 116 -1.15 3.30 9.43
C LEU A 116 -0.37 2.09 9.95
N GLN A 117 0.66 2.29 10.78
CA GLN A 117 1.57 1.22 11.21
C GLN A 117 0.85 0.06 11.91
N PRO A 118 -0.08 0.29 12.87
CA PRO A 118 -0.79 -0.82 13.51
C PRO A 118 -1.60 -1.66 12.53
N SER A 119 -2.22 -1.02 11.53
CA SER A 119 -2.96 -1.71 10.47
C SER A 119 -2.02 -2.54 9.59
N CYS A 120 -0.86 -2.00 9.22
CA CYS A 120 0.15 -2.74 8.46
C CYS A 120 0.68 -3.95 9.22
N GLU A 121 1.01 -3.80 10.50
CA GLU A 121 1.50 -4.90 11.33
C GLU A 121 0.46 -6.02 11.43
N SER A 122 -0.81 -5.66 11.69
CA SER A 122 -1.92 -6.63 11.73
C SER A 122 -2.07 -7.40 10.41
N VAL A 123 -1.96 -6.72 9.26
CA VAL A 123 -2.08 -7.34 7.94
C VAL A 123 -0.89 -8.24 7.62
N ILE A 124 0.32 -7.83 7.99
CA ILE A 124 1.53 -8.64 7.84
C ILE A 124 1.43 -9.90 8.69
N ASP A 125 1.03 -9.78 9.95
CA ASP A 125 0.91 -10.90 10.88
C ASP A 125 -0.18 -11.87 10.42
N LEU A 126 -1.30 -11.36 9.89
CA LEU A 126 -2.33 -12.17 9.24
C LEU A 126 -1.76 -12.97 8.06
N MET A 127 -1.04 -12.31 7.13
CA MET A 127 -0.43 -12.99 5.98
C MET A 127 0.62 -14.02 6.41
N LYS A 128 1.43 -13.73 7.43
CA LYS A 128 2.42 -14.66 7.98
C LYS A 128 1.79 -15.88 8.65
N GLY A 129 0.67 -15.69 9.34
CA GLY A 129 -0.02 -16.75 10.07
C GLY A 129 -0.91 -17.64 9.20
N SER A 130 -1.32 -17.17 8.02
CA SER A 130 -2.29 -17.86 7.17
C SER A 130 -1.75 -18.20 5.78
N ALA A 131 -1.52 -17.20 4.94
CA ALA A 131 -1.19 -17.39 3.53
C ALA A 131 0.27 -17.83 3.30
N TYR A 132 1.21 -17.33 4.11
CA TYR A 132 2.63 -17.59 3.90
C TYR A 132 3.03 -19.06 4.09
N PRO A 133 2.57 -19.79 5.14
CA PRO A 133 2.86 -21.22 5.28
C PRO A 133 2.33 -22.06 4.12
N LEU A 134 1.11 -21.76 3.65
CA LEU A 134 0.49 -22.44 2.51
C LEU A 134 1.23 -22.15 1.19
N PHE A 135 1.75 -20.93 1.03
CA PHE A 135 2.62 -20.60 -0.09
C PHE A 135 3.90 -21.44 -0.08
N LEU A 136 4.56 -21.59 1.08
CA LEU A 136 5.77 -22.40 1.22
C LEU A 136 5.50 -23.88 0.92
N GLU A 137 4.38 -24.42 1.40
CA GLU A 137 3.96 -25.80 1.12
C GLU A 137 3.72 -26.01 -0.38
N ARG A 138 3.03 -25.07 -1.03
CA ARG A 138 2.77 -25.12 -2.48
C ARG A 138 4.06 -25.07 -3.28
N VAL A 139 4.99 -24.17 -2.94
CA VAL A 139 6.28 -24.06 -3.62
C VAL A 139 7.10 -25.33 -3.43
N SER A 140 7.15 -25.88 -2.21
CA SER A 140 7.85 -27.13 -1.92
C SER A 140 7.26 -28.32 -2.69
N SER A 141 5.93 -28.37 -2.81
CA SER A 141 5.21 -29.39 -3.58
C SER A 141 5.44 -29.25 -5.09
N MET A 142 5.56 -28.02 -5.60
CA MET A 142 5.92 -27.74 -7.00
C MET A 142 7.37 -28.15 -7.29
N ASP A 143 8.31 -27.88 -6.40
CA ASP A 143 9.71 -28.31 -6.56
C ASP A 143 9.82 -29.85 -6.56
N ALA A 144 9.05 -30.54 -5.70
CA ALA A 144 9.00 -32.00 -5.68
C ALA A 144 8.38 -32.61 -6.96
N SER A 145 7.36 -31.96 -7.54
CA SER A 145 6.72 -32.42 -8.77
C SER A 145 7.52 -32.08 -10.04
N ILE A 146 8.24 -30.95 -10.06
CA ILE A 146 9.19 -30.59 -11.13
C ILE A 146 10.41 -31.53 -11.13
N ALA A 147 10.91 -31.91 -9.95
CA ALA A 147 11.97 -32.93 -9.83
C ALA A 147 11.52 -34.32 -10.36
N SER A 148 10.22 -34.61 -10.35
CA SER A 148 9.65 -35.87 -10.83
C SER A 148 9.29 -35.90 -12.33
N PHE A 149 9.24 -34.74 -13.01
CA PHE A 149 8.72 -34.63 -14.38
C PHE A 149 9.67 -33.83 -15.28
N SER A 150 10.89 -34.33 -15.45
CA SER A 150 11.80 -33.79 -16.46
C SER A 150 11.53 -34.42 -17.84
N THR A 151 10.52 -33.93 -18.55
CA THR A 151 10.59 -33.74 -20.02
C THR A 151 9.42 -32.88 -20.57
N THR A 152 9.79 -31.98 -21.48
CA THR A 152 8.99 -31.27 -22.50
C THR A 152 8.17 -30.01 -22.17
N SER A 153 8.65 -28.91 -22.77
CA SER A 153 7.93 -27.97 -23.66
C SER A 153 7.11 -26.79 -23.09
N VAL A 154 7.70 -25.59 -23.29
CA VAL A 154 7.14 -24.34 -23.83
C VAL A 154 5.61 -24.11 -23.72
N ALA A 155 5.20 -23.07 -22.98
CA ALA A 155 3.96 -22.34 -23.27
C ALA A 155 4.02 -20.86 -22.79
N ASN A 156 3.90 -20.00 -23.80
CA ASN A 156 3.35 -18.65 -23.89
C ASN A 156 2.96 -17.89 -22.60
N ARG A 157 3.54 -16.70 -22.40
CA ARG A 157 3.23 -15.76 -21.31
C ARG A 157 2.30 -14.65 -21.81
N ASP A 158 1.01 -14.87 -21.76
CA ASP A 158 0.05 -13.77 -21.82
C ASP A 158 -0.07 -13.10 -20.45
N ARG A 159 0.12 -11.79 -20.45
CA ARG A 159 0.19 -10.93 -19.26
C ARG A 159 -1.25 -10.60 -18.79
N PRO A 160 -1.65 -10.82 -17.53
CA PRO A 160 -3.06 -10.72 -17.13
C PRO A 160 -3.65 -9.29 -17.22
N PRO A 161 -4.92 -9.14 -17.62
CA PRO A 161 -5.59 -7.85 -17.91
C PRO A 161 -5.69 -6.87 -16.74
N TRP A 162 -5.64 -7.33 -15.49
CA TRP A 162 -5.75 -6.44 -14.32
C TRP A 162 -4.46 -5.64 -14.10
N LYS A 163 -3.29 -6.15 -14.51
CA LYS A 163 -2.03 -5.39 -14.51
C LYS A 163 -2.10 -4.21 -15.47
N ILE A 164 -2.83 -4.36 -16.58
CA ILE A 164 -3.15 -3.27 -17.50
C ILE A 164 -4.15 -2.31 -16.84
N LYS A 165 -5.20 -2.79 -16.15
CA LYS A 165 -6.17 -1.92 -15.47
C LYS A 165 -5.59 -1.16 -14.28
N ALA A 166 -4.83 -1.79 -13.40
CA ALA A 166 -4.19 -1.15 -12.25
C ALA A 166 -3.09 -0.18 -12.69
N LEU A 167 -2.22 -0.56 -13.65
CA LEU A 167 -1.25 0.37 -14.23
C LEU A 167 -1.92 1.46 -15.10
N GLN A 168 -3.08 1.20 -15.72
CA GLN A 168 -3.87 2.22 -16.42
C GLN A 168 -4.50 3.18 -15.43
N GLN A 169 -5.01 2.72 -14.29
CA GLN A 169 -5.55 3.57 -13.23
C GLN A 169 -4.41 4.40 -12.61
N LEU A 170 -3.26 3.80 -12.30
CA LEU A 170 -2.06 4.53 -11.86
C LEU A 170 -1.57 5.55 -12.91
N LYS A 171 -1.57 5.19 -14.20
CA LYS A 171 -1.19 6.09 -15.31
C LYS A 171 -2.25 7.16 -15.60
N LEU A 172 -3.53 6.89 -15.37
CA LEU A 172 -4.63 7.87 -15.49
C LEU A 172 -4.53 8.89 -14.37
N VAL A 173 -4.26 8.46 -13.15
CA VAL A 173 -3.97 9.32 -12.00
C VAL A 173 -2.71 10.15 -12.26
N SER A 174 -1.60 9.54 -12.70
CA SER A 174 -0.36 10.24 -13.05
C SER A 174 -0.50 11.22 -14.24
N LYS A 175 -1.32 10.90 -15.26
CA LYS A 175 -1.65 11.81 -16.37
C LYS A 175 -2.60 12.94 -15.98
N ALA A 176 -3.55 12.70 -15.08
CA ALA A 176 -4.42 13.75 -14.54
C ALA A 176 -3.61 14.76 -13.72
N LEU A 177 -2.60 14.29 -12.98
CA LEU A 177 -1.66 15.13 -12.22
C LEU A 177 -0.72 15.95 -13.12
N THR A 178 -0.31 15.43 -14.29
CA THR A 178 0.60 16.15 -15.21
C THR A 178 -0.13 17.03 -16.24
N LYS A 179 -1.39 16.73 -16.59
CA LYS A 179 -2.19 17.53 -17.53
C LYS A 179 -2.88 18.74 -16.89
N ASN A 180 -3.00 18.76 -15.56
CA ASN A 180 -3.52 19.89 -14.79
C ASN A 180 -2.47 20.92 -14.37
N GLY A 181 -1.25 20.89 -14.96
CA GLY A 181 -0.29 21.98 -14.92
C GLY A 181 -0.11 22.64 -13.55
N PHE A 182 0.57 21.94 -12.64
CA PHE A 182 1.29 22.54 -11.52
C PHE A 182 2.69 21.96 -11.47
#